data_AF-A0A1L8RH74-F1
#
_entry.id   AF-A0A1L8RH74-F1
#
_cell.length_a   1.000
_cell.length_b   1.000
_cell.length_c   1.000
_cell.angle_alpha   90.00
_cell.angle_beta   90.00
_cell.angle_gamma   90.00
#
_symmetry.space_group_name_H-M   'P 1'
#
loop_
_entity.id
_entity.type
_entity.pdbx_description
1 polymer ?
#
loop_
_entity_poly.entity_id
_entity_poly.type
_entity_poly.pdbx_seq_one_letter_code
_entity_poly.pdbx_strand_id
1 'polypeptide(L)'
;MDYQEEVAIYGRPVKVTASLIGPDVLITVTGGDQPHLGVVTAGTRLEPLQTVQLQTHKEFYITESWSVRIRQVFKGNFFVVSGVHFDGLTKTELQAATKELELLVEGVIKWLNNMS
;
A
#
# COMPACT_ATOMS: atom_id res chain seq x y z
N MET A 1 -6.01 8.23 -15.83
CA MET A 1 -4.63 7.72 -16.00
C MET A 1 -4.23 7.08 -14.70
N ASP A 2 -3.64 5.90 -14.74
CA ASP A 2 -3.17 5.18 -13.56
C ASP A 2 -1.99 5.91 -12.90
N TYR A 3 -1.82 5.70 -11.60
CA TYR A 3 -0.68 6.18 -10.82
C TYR A 3 0.42 5.12 -10.78
N GLN A 4 1.67 5.57 -10.89
CA GLN A 4 2.83 4.73 -10.62
C GLN A 4 3.95 5.57 -9.99
N GLU A 5 4.57 5.01 -8.96
CA GLU A 5 5.78 5.51 -8.33
C GLU A 5 6.72 4.34 -8.05
N GLU A 6 8.02 4.57 -8.20
CA GLU A 6 9.05 3.58 -7.88
C GLU A 6 10.16 4.26 -7.08
N VAL A 7 10.54 3.63 -5.98
CA VAL A 7 11.57 4.12 -5.06
C VAL A 7 12.51 2.98 -4.68
N ALA A 8 13.73 3.31 -4.25
CA ALA A 8 14.66 2.34 -3.69
C ALA A 8 14.69 2.50 -2.17
N ILE A 9 14.27 1.45 -1.43
CA ILE A 9 14.32 1.39 0.04
C ILE A 9 15.43 0.42 0.42
N TYR A 10 16.47 0.88 1.12
CA TYR A 10 17.69 0.09 1.37
C TYR A 10 18.29 -0.52 0.10
N GLY A 11 18.28 0.22 -1.01
CA GLY A 11 18.81 -0.22 -2.30
C GLY A 11 17.93 -1.23 -3.05
N ARG A 12 16.72 -1.53 -2.56
CA ARG A 12 15.79 -2.49 -3.17
C ARG A 12 14.61 -1.76 -3.81
N PRO A 13 14.21 -2.12 -5.03
CA PRO A 13 13.11 -1.44 -5.70
C PRO A 13 11.78 -1.77 -5.02
N VAL A 14 10.99 -0.74 -4.77
CA VAL A 14 9.59 -0.84 -4.36
C VAL A 14 8.76 -0.02 -5.32
N LYS A 15 7.71 -0.65 -5.83
CA LYS A 15 6.76 -0.08 -6.78
C LYS A 15 5.40 0.10 -6.12
N VAL A 16 4.85 1.29 -6.25
CA VAL A 16 3.47 1.61 -5.91
C VAL A 16 2.70 1.85 -7.20
N THR A 17 1.55 1.20 -7.35
CA THR A 17 0.63 1.50 -8.45
C THR A 17 -0.78 1.73 -7.91
N ALA A 18 -1.54 2.57 -8.58
CA ALA A 18 -2.97 2.69 -8.36
C ALA A 18 -3.72 2.74 -9.70
N SER A 19 -4.68 1.85 -9.87
CA SER A 19 -5.47 1.72 -11.09
C SER A 19 -6.96 1.84 -10.77
N LEU A 20 -7.67 2.63 -11.57
CA LEU A 20 -9.12 2.76 -11.43
C LEU A 20 -9.83 1.53 -12.01
N ILE A 21 -10.84 1.06 -11.30
CA ILE A 21 -11.75 -0.01 -11.72
C ILE A 21 -13.17 0.55 -11.63
N GLY A 22 -13.62 1.23 -12.69
CA GLY A 22 -14.86 2.00 -12.63
C GLY A 22 -14.78 3.11 -11.57
N PRO A 23 -15.68 3.15 -10.57
CA PRO A 23 -15.62 4.11 -9.46
C PRO A 23 -14.66 3.70 -8.33
N ASP A 24 -14.03 2.54 -8.44
CA ASP A 24 -13.20 1.93 -7.40
C ASP A 24 -11.70 2.03 -7.76
N VAL A 25 -10.82 1.73 -6.79
CA VAL A 25 -9.36 1.76 -7.00
C VAL A 25 -8.66 0.53 -6.43
N LEU A 26 -7.78 -0.06 -7.23
CA LEU A 26 -6.82 -1.06 -6.77
C LEU A 26 -5.46 -0.40 -6.59
N ILE A 27 -4.90 -0.49 -5.39
CA ILE A 27 -3.59 0.02 -5.03
C ILE A 27 -2.70 -1.17 -4.69
N THR A 28 -1.51 -1.24 -5.30
CA THR A 28 -0.53 -2.28 -4.98
C THR A 28 0.80 -1.67 -4.56
N VAL A 29 1.41 -2.28 -3.55
CA VAL A 29 2.76 -1.98 -3.07
C VAL A 29 3.54 -3.27 -3.16
N THR A 30 4.48 -3.36 -4.10
CA THR A 30 5.23 -4.60 -4.39
C THR A 30 6.70 -4.30 -4.56
N GLY A 31 7.58 -5.26 -4.28
CA GLY A 31 9.03 -5.06 -4.39
C GLY A 31 9.80 -5.68 -3.24
N GLY A 32 10.99 -5.14 -2.99
CA GLY A 32 11.96 -5.74 -2.07
C GLY A 32 12.75 -6.85 -2.74
N ASP A 33 13.19 -7.83 -1.95
CA ASP A 33 14.05 -8.93 -2.41
C ASP A 33 13.24 -10.05 -3.10
N GLN A 34 12.08 -10.38 -2.53
CA GLN A 34 11.24 -11.51 -2.97
C GLN A 34 9.76 -11.11 -2.98
N PRO A 35 9.29 -10.34 -3.97
CA PRO A 35 7.92 -9.85 -4.00
C PRO A 35 6.89 -10.98 -4.08
N HIS A 36 5.94 -11.04 -3.15
CA HIS A 36 4.84 -12.00 -3.19
C HIS A 36 3.65 -11.48 -2.37
N LEU A 37 2.42 -11.86 -2.76
CA LEU A 37 1.21 -11.35 -2.11
C LEU A 37 1.11 -11.84 -0.66
N GLY A 38 1.17 -10.91 0.29
CA GLY A 38 1.10 -11.20 1.71
C GLY A 38 -0.16 -10.69 2.38
N VAL A 39 -0.61 -9.48 2.04
CA VAL A 39 -1.75 -8.85 2.71
C VAL A 39 -2.59 -8.03 1.74
N VAL A 40 -3.90 -8.04 1.94
CA VAL A 40 -4.82 -7.06 1.35
C VAL A 40 -5.70 -6.45 2.44
N THR A 41 -5.88 -5.13 2.40
CA THR A 41 -6.93 -4.44 3.15
C THR A 41 -7.92 -3.84 2.16
N ALA A 42 -9.18 -4.25 2.28
CA ALA A 42 -10.31 -3.70 1.54
C ALA A 42 -11.01 -2.65 2.39
N GLY A 43 -11.50 -1.59 1.74
CA GLY A 43 -12.25 -0.55 2.41
C GLY A 43 -13.19 0.21 1.50
N THR A 44 -14.09 0.93 2.15
CA THR A 44 -15.01 1.89 1.55
C THR A 44 -15.27 3.00 2.57
N ARG A 45 -15.99 4.06 2.18
CA ARG A 45 -16.18 5.24 3.01
C ARG A 45 -16.89 4.96 4.33
N LEU A 46 -17.87 4.06 4.34
CA LEU A 46 -18.80 3.88 5.47
C LEU A 46 -18.64 2.56 6.23
N GLU A 47 -18.08 1.53 5.61
CA GLU A 47 -17.96 0.21 6.23
C GLU A 47 -16.62 0.05 6.97
N PRO A 48 -16.52 -0.88 7.94
CA PRO A 48 -15.25 -1.24 8.55
C PRO A 48 -14.24 -1.74 7.49
N LEU A 49 -12.95 -1.49 7.74
CA LEU A 49 -11.89 -2.07 6.92
C LEU A 49 -11.87 -3.59 7.11
N GLN A 50 -11.59 -4.33 6.04
CA GLN A 50 -11.46 -5.78 6.07
C GLN A 50 -10.06 -6.16 5.61
N THR A 51 -9.31 -6.82 6.48
CA THR A 51 -7.93 -7.23 6.18
C THR A 51 -7.86 -8.75 6.05
N VAL A 52 -7.29 -9.22 4.94
CA VAL A 52 -6.91 -10.62 4.74
C VAL A 52 -5.38 -10.69 4.74
N GLN A 53 -4.83 -11.30 5.77
CA GLN A 53 -3.41 -11.61 5.90
C GLN A 53 -3.19 -13.06 5.50
N LEU A 54 -2.38 -13.26 4.47
CA LEU A 54 -1.89 -14.58 4.07
C LEU A 54 -0.61 -14.85 4.87
N GLN A 55 -0.47 -16.05 5.44
CA GLN A 55 0.72 -16.45 6.20
C GLN A 55 1.01 -15.53 7.41
N THR A 56 2.25 -15.49 7.91
CA THR A 56 2.67 -14.70 9.10
C THR A 56 3.18 -13.29 8.74
N HIS A 57 2.78 -12.76 7.59
CA HIS A 57 3.21 -11.49 7.00
C HIS A 57 2.84 -10.28 7.87
N LYS A 58 3.83 -9.54 8.36
CA LYS A 58 3.58 -8.42 9.30
C LYS A 58 3.25 -7.11 8.59
N GLU A 59 3.14 -7.12 7.28
CA GLU A 59 2.91 -5.94 6.45
C GLU A 59 1.46 -5.41 6.53
N PHE A 60 0.58 -6.05 7.32
CA PHE A 60 -0.80 -5.59 7.51
C PHE A 60 -0.88 -4.17 8.08
N TYR A 61 0.11 -3.76 8.89
CA TYR A 61 0.17 -2.40 9.40
C TYR A 61 0.24 -1.35 8.29
N ILE A 62 0.93 -1.67 7.17
CA ILE A 62 1.03 -0.77 6.01
C ILE A 62 -0.33 -0.67 5.31
N THR A 63 -0.92 -1.81 4.95
CA THR A 63 -2.18 -1.81 4.19
C THR A 63 -3.32 -1.18 4.99
N GLU A 64 -3.38 -1.40 6.30
CA GLU A 64 -4.38 -0.77 7.18
C GLU A 64 -4.14 0.73 7.35
N SER A 65 -2.90 1.15 7.62
CA SER A 65 -2.56 2.57 7.77
C SER A 65 -2.90 3.36 6.50
N TRP A 66 -2.50 2.85 5.34
CA TRP A 66 -2.84 3.44 4.05
C TRP A 66 -4.36 3.50 3.86
N SER A 67 -5.06 2.41 4.17
CA SER A 67 -6.52 2.32 4.02
C SER A 67 -7.27 3.35 4.87
N VAL A 68 -6.83 3.61 6.10
CA VAL A 68 -7.40 4.67 6.95
C VAL A 68 -7.29 6.03 6.28
N ARG A 69 -6.15 6.31 5.64
CA ARG A 69 -5.87 7.60 5.00
C ARG A 69 -6.60 7.75 3.66
N ILE A 70 -6.60 6.71 2.83
CA ILE A 70 -7.32 6.68 1.55
C ILE A 70 -8.83 6.86 1.77
N ARG A 71 -9.40 6.22 2.80
CA ARG A 71 -10.82 6.36 3.16
C ARG A 71 -11.25 7.81 3.42
N GLN A 72 -10.34 8.68 3.87
CA GLN A 72 -10.66 10.08 4.14
C GLN A 72 -10.85 10.90 2.86
N VAL A 73 -10.25 10.49 1.75
CA VAL A 73 -10.23 11.26 0.50
C VAL A 73 -10.99 10.60 -0.64
N PHE A 74 -11.18 9.27 -0.59
CA PHE A 74 -11.81 8.51 -1.67
C PHE A 74 -13.19 7.97 -1.27
N LYS A 75 -14.18 8.13 -2.15
CA LYS A 75 -15.58 7.75 -1.89
C LYS A 75 -15.94 6.34 -2.38
N GLY A 76 -15.21 5.81 -3.37
CA GLY A 76 -15.44 4.46 -3.91
C GLY A 76 -14.85 3.37 -3.02
N ASN A 77 -14.98 2.12 -3.48
CA ASN A 77 -14.32 0.99 -2.86
C ASN A 77 -12.84 0.99 -3.23
N PHE A 78 -12.00 0.55 -2.31
CA PHE A 78 -10.58 0.44 -2.56
C PHE A 78 -10.00 -0.84 -1.98
N PHE A 79 -8.96 -1.33 -2.64
CA PHE A 79 -8.13 -2.43 -2.17
C PHE A 79 -6.69 -1.96 -2.10
N VAL A 80 -6.04 -2.10 -0.94
CA VAL A 80 -4.61 -1.89 -0.77
C VAL A 80 -3.95 -3.25 -0.60
N VAL A 81 -3.15 -3.65 -1.58
CA VAL A 81 -2.45 -4.94 -1.61
C VAL A 81 -0.97 -4.72 -1.36
N SER A 82 -0.40 -5.40 -0.38
CA SER A 82 1.04 -5.40 -0.14
C SER A 82 1.63 -6.77 -0.47
N GLY A 83 2.73 -6.73 -1.23
CA GLY A 83 3.60 -7.86 -1.48
C GLY A 83 5.07 -7.47 -1.46
N VAL A 84 5.44 -6.58 -0.55
CA VAL A 84 6.84 -6.19 -0.31
C VAL A 84 7.47 -7.18 0.68
N HIS A 85 8.67 -7.67 0.37
CA HIS A 85 9.43 -8.51 1.28
C HIS A 85 10.88 -8.05 1.36
N PHE A 86 11.38 -7.79 2.58
CA PHE A 86 12.77 -7.39 2.80
C PHE A 86 13.54 -8.47 3.57
N ASP A 87 14.56 -9.03 2.94
CA ASP A 87 15.45 -10.03 3.53
C ASP A 87 16.65 -9.40 4.22
N GLY A 88 17.03 -9.98 5.36
CA GLY A 88 18.26 -9.65 6.06
C GLY A 88 18.27 -8.30 6.78
N LEU A 89 17.15 -7.56 6.81
CA LEU A 89 17.04 -6.33 7.60
C LEU A 89 16.95 -6.65 9.09
N THR A 90 17.67 -5.87 9.89
CA THR A 90 17.48 -5.82 11.34
C THR A 90 16.10 -5.26 11.68
N LYS A 91 15.63 -5.44 12.93
CA LYS A 91 14.34 -4.89 13.38
C LYS A 91 14.27 -3.36 13.20
N THR A 92 15.37 -2.66 13.45
CA THR A 92 15.43 -1.19 13.31
C THR A 92 15.36 -0.76 11.85
N GLU A 93 16.06 -1.47 10.96
CA GLU A 93 16.01 -1.20 9.53
C GLU A 93 14.64 -1.52 8.94
N LEU A 94 14.01 -2.63 9.36
CA LEU A 94 12.66 -2.97 8.96
C LEU A 94 11.67 -1.88 9.39
N GLN A 95 11.77 -1.37 10.62
CA GLN A 95 10.94 -0.26 11.08
C GLN A 95 11.16 1.03 10.27
N ALA A 96 12.40 1.33 9.89
CA ALA A 96 12.71 2.46 9.03
C ALA A 96 12.13 2.28 7.62
N ALA A 97 12.29 1.09 7.03
CA ALA A 97 11.69 0.74 5.74
C ALA A 97 10.16 0.85 5.78
N THR A 98 9.51 0.38 6.85
CA THR A 98 8.06 0.57 7.08
C THR A 98 7.68 2.05 7.09
N LYS A 99 8.47 2.92 7.74
CA LYS A 99 8.21 4.38 7.75
C LYS A 99 8.38 5.01 6.36
N GLU A 100 9.37 4.58 5.59
CA GLU A 100 9.55 5.05 4.20
C GLU A 100 8.37 4.62 3.33
N LEU A 101 7.90 3.38 3.46
CA LEU A 101 6.68 2.90 2.79
C LEU A 101 5.46 3.75 3.17
N GLU A 102 5.26 4.07 4.46
CA GLU A 102 4.15 4.92 4.92
C GLU A 102 4.09 6.30 4.25
N LEU A 103 5.21 6.84 3.76
CA LEU A 103 5.25 8.12 3.07
C LEU A 103 4.76 8.03 1.62
N LEU A 104 4.84 6.85 0.98
CA LEU A 104 4.47 6.69 -0.43
C LEU A 104 2.97 6.83 -0.70
N VAL A 105 2.12 6.63 0.33
CA VAL A 105 0.68 6.85 0.20
C VAL A 105 0.33 8.31 -0.11
N GLU A 106 1.21 9.27 0.22
CA GLU A 106 1.00 10.69 -0.10
C GLU A 106 0.86 10.92 -1.61
N GLY A 107 1.65 10.21 -2.40
CA GLY A 107 1.57 10.29 -3.86
C GLY A 107 0.25 9.76 -4.40
N VAL A 108 -0.21 8.63 -3.86
CA VAL A 108 -1.53 8.05 -4.17
C VAL A 108 -2.66 9.00 -3.77
N ILE A 109 -2.62 9.58 -2.56
CA ILE A 109 -3.63 10.53 -2.07
C ILE A 109 -3.69 11.77 -2.94
N LYS A 110 -2.54 12.35 -3.31
CA LYS A 110 -2.48 13.49 -4.23
C LYS A 110 -3.10 13.15 -5.58
N TRP A 111 -2.79 11.96 -6.10
CA TRP A 111 -3.39 11.48 -7.35
C TRP A 111 -4.91 11.30 -7.23
N LEU A 112 -5.41 10.68 -6.16
CA LEU A 112 -6.85 10.51 -5.90
C LEU A 112 -7.59 11.86 -5.84
N ASN A 113 -7.03 12.86 -5.14
CA ASN A 113 -7.60 14.19 -5.03
C ASN A 113 -7.63 14.97 -6.36
N ASN A 114 -6.73 14.64 -7.31
CA ASN A 114 -6.71 15.27 -8.62
C ASN A 114 -7.73 14.65 -9.60
N MET A 115 -8.41 13.57 -9.20
CA MET A 115 -9.43 12.90 -10.01
C MET A 115 -10.86 13.22 -9.57
N SER A 116 -11.03 13.85 -8.40
CA SER A 116 -12.32 14.26 -7.85
C SER A 116 -12.81 15.60 -8.37
#